data_AF-A0A6M2ERR3-F1
#
_entry.id   AF-A0A6M2ERR3-F1
#
_cell.length_a   1.000
_cell.length_b   1.000
_cell.length_c   1.000
_cell.angle_alpha   90.00
_cell.angle_beta   90.00
_cell.angle_gamma   90.00
#
_symmetry.space_group_name_H-M   'P 1'
#
loop_
_entity.id
_entity.type
_entity.pdbx_description
1 polymer ?
#
loop_
_entity_poly.entity_id
_entity_poly.type
_entity_poly.pdbx_seq_one_letter_code
_entity_poly.pdbx_strand_id
1 'polypeptide(L)'
;MADKASRGLVIYGDGLASFINPSHAHLHSLASKAFCGFLTLPNAPPSESEDERIVREFANLLDACEAYQNVSTSIPTISERFMGMKAAIITNNPGLKSFGGKLGLTVFPFNDLKGNEFSLSGSSTDFVTFESLKLLGFQEGKTLETSQFDLVFVHVGAGERVNAEGHKTIANDVEYIDALVDGIMRIAQPGSEIGSRLHLSLVMSYGYVTEGDGRDLSILTSKDEMDPALSKLFPLQSYTMKGEKLRNNVR
;
A
#
# COMPACT_ATOMS: atom_id res chain seq x y z
N MET A 1 -25.01 6.63 14.80
CA MET A 1 -23.77 6.88 15.56
C MET A 1 -22.90 5.66 15.37
N ALA A 2 -21.66 5.80 14.91
CA ALA A 2 -20.73 4.67 14.85
C ALA A 2 -20.42 4.25 16.29
N ASP A 3 -20.73 3.01 16.65
CA ASP A 3 -20.62 2.50 18.02
C ASP A 3 -19.17 2.14 18.43
N LYS A 4 -18.29 1.90 17.44
CA LYS A 4 -16.88 1.57 17.62
C LYS A 4 -16.01 2.27 16.56
N ALA A 5 -14.74 2.49 16.90
CA ALA A 5 -13.78 3.17 16.03
C ALA A 5 -13.43 2.33 14.79
N SER A 6 -13.25 3.01 13.65
CA SER A 6 -12.68 2.42 12.44
C SER A 6 -11.18 2.23 12.56
N ARG A 7 -10.62 1.25 11.83
CA ARG A 7 -9.20 0.89 11.88
C ARG A 7 -8.65 0.71 10.46
N GLY A 8 -7.43 1.16 10.23
CA GLY A 8 -6.82 1.22 8.90
C GLY A 8 -5.92 0.03 8.60
N LEU A 9 -6.09 -0.57 7.42
CA LEU A 9 -5.14 -1.51 6.84
C LEU A 9 -4.66 -0.95 5.50
N VAL A 10 -3.35 -0.74 5.37
CA VAL A 10 -2.73 -0.23 4.15
C VAL A 10 -1.82 -1.29 3.57
N ILE A 11 -2.11 -1.75 2.36
CA ILE A 11 -1.22 -2.62 1.58
C ILE A 11 -0.40 -1.71 0.67
N TYR A 12 0.92 -1.75 0.82
CA TYR A 12 1.85 -0.96 0.03
C TYR A 12 2.69 -1.91 -0.85
N GLY A 13 2.35 -1.95 -2.14
CA GLY A 13 3.12 -2.65 -3.18
C GLY A 13 4.18 -1.71 -3.77
N ASP A 14 5.41 -1.82 -3.30
CA ASP A 14 6.52 -0.98 -3.75
C ASP A 14 7.10 -1.50 -5.08
N GLY A 15 7.11 -0.65 -6.11
CA GLY A 15 7.59 -0.99 -7.46
C GLY A 15 6.72 -1.99 -8.22
N LEU A 16 5.48 -2.23 -7.78
CA LEU A 16 4.62 -3.28 -8.31
C LEU A 16 3.51 -2.78 -9.24
N ALA A 17 3.33 -1.47 -9.40
CA ALA A 17 2.22 -0.90 -10.18
C ALA A 17 2.27 -1.28 -11.67
N SER A 18 3.46 -1.29 -12.28
CA SER A 18 3.66 -1.62 -13.70
C SER A 18 3.36 -3.08 -14.05
N PHE A 19 3.30 -3.96 -13.05
CA PHE A 19 3.08 -5.39 -13.22
C PHE A 19 1.61 -5.79 -13.11
N ILE A 20 0.71 -4.85 -12.79
CA ILE A 20 -0.72 -5.10 -12.73
C ILE A 20 -1.25 -5.36 -14.15
N ASN A 21 -1.91 -6.50 -14.34
CA ASN A 21 -2.51 -6.87 -15.61
C ASN A 21 -3.96 -7.38 -15.41
N PRO A 22 -4.73 -7.64 -16.49
CA PRO A 22 -6.13 -8.06 -16.37
C PRO A 22 -6.40 -9.37 -15.60
N SER A 23 -5.39 -10.22 -15.37
CA SER A 23 -5.57 -11.46 -14.60
C SER A 23 -5.76 -11.23 -13.10
N HIS A 24 -5.35 -10.06 -12.57
CA HIS A 24 -5.44 -9.72 -11.15
C HIS A 24 -6.86 -9.27 -10.77
N ALA A 25 -7.80 -10.21 -10.84
CA ALA A 25 -9.22 -9.97 -10.72
C ALA A 25 -9.61 -9.34 -9.38
N HIS A 26 -8.88 -9.64 -8.30
CA HIS A 26 -9.19 -9.14 -6.96
C HIS A 26 -8.76 -7.69 -6.78
N LEU A 27 -7.61 -7.29 -7.34
CA LEU A 27 -7.21 -5.88 -7.42
C LEU A 27 -8.22 -5.05 -8.21
N HIS A 28 -8.64 -5.54 -9.39
CA HIS A 28 -9.66 -4.86 -10.20
C HIS A 28 -11.02 -4.82 -9.50
N SER A 29 -11.39 -5.88 -8.78
CA SER A 29 -12.61 -5.90 -7.97
C SER A 29 -12.57 -4.87 -6.85
N LEU A 30 -11.44 -4.76 -6.14
CA LEU A 30 -11.24 -3.74 -5.11
C LEU A 30 -11.36 -2.34 -5.73
N ALA A 31 -10.64 -2.08 -6.83
CA ALA A 31 -10.67 -0.79 -7.53
C ALA A 31 -12.08 -0.39 -7.98
N SER A 32 -12.90 -1.34 -8.43
CA SER A 32 -14.30 -1.08 -8.83
C SER A 32 -15.22 -0.63 -7.67
N LYS A 33 -14.84 -0.92 -6.43
CA LYS A 33 -15.61 -0.63 -5.21
C LYS A 33 -14.99 0.50 -4.37
N ALA A 34 -13.71 0.79 -4.59
CA ALA A 34 -12.93 1.75 -3.84
C ALA A 34 -12.84 3.11 -4.54
N PHE A 35 -12.37 4.12 -3.81
CA PHE A 35 -11.97 5.39 -4.40
C PHE A 35 -10.53 5.27 -4.90
N CYS A 36 -10.34 5.35 -6.22
CA CYS A 36 -9.03 5.30 -6.84
C CYS A 36 -8.48 6.72 -7.07
N GLY A 37 -7.18 6.89 -6.83
CA GLY A 37 -6.47 8.15 -7.05
C GLY A 37 -4.98 7.89 -7.31
N PHE A 38 -4.29 8.90 -7.82
CA PHE A 38 -2.86 8.85 -8.08
C PHE A 38 -2.13 9.77 -7.11
N LEU A 39 -1.06 9.25 -6.49
CA LEU A 39 -0.12 10.03 -5.70
C LEU A 39 1.11 10.31 -6.56
N THR A 40 1.25 11.55 -7.01
CA THR A 40 2.40 11.99 -7.80
C THR A 40 3.58 12.30 -6.88
N LEU A 41 4.73 11.67 -7.13
CA LEU A 41 5.96 11.84 -6.36
C LEU A 41 7.03 12.56 -7.19
N PRO A 42 7.92 13.35 -6.56
CA PRO A 42 9.09 13.86 -7.25
C PRO A 42 9.97 12.73 -7.77
N ASN A 43 10.62 12.97 -8.91
CA ASN A 43 11.63 12.06 -9.44
C ASN A 43 12.72 11.84 -8.38
N ALA A 44 13.17 10.58 -8.27
CA ALA A 44 14.29 10.22 -7.42
C ALA A 44 15.53 11.03 -7.83
N PRO A 45 16.33 11.54 -6.88
CA PRO A 45 17.66 12.05 -7.18
C PRO A 45 18.47 10.99 -7.96
N PRO A 46 19.29 11.37 -8.95
CA PRO A 46 20.04 10.40 -9.77
C PRO A 46 21.01 9.51 -8.97
N SER A 47 21.38 9.93 -7.76
CA SER A 47 22.26 9.20 -6.85
C SER A 47 21.51 8.39 -5.80
N GLU A 48 20.18 8.42 -5.77
CA GLU A 48 19.37 7.71 -4.79
C GLU A 48 19.37 6.21 -5.10
N SER A 49 19.67 5.42 -4.08
CA SER A 49 19.57 3.96 -4.14
C SER A 49 18.12 3.49 -4.04
N GLU A 50 17.86 2.22 -4.40
CA GLU A 50 16.52 1.63 -4.27
C GLU A 50 16.01 1.65 -2.82
N ASP A 51 16.86 1.33 -1.84
CA ASP A 51 16.46 1.36 -0.42
C ASP A 51 16.12 2.79 0.05
N GLU A 52 16.89 3.79 -0.38
CA GLU A 52 16.61 5.20 -0.10
C GLU A 52 15.31 5.66 -0.77
N ARG A 53 15.04 5.22 -2.01
CA ARG A 53 13.78 5.47 -2.71
C ARG A 53 12.61 4.92 -1.90
N ILE A 54 12.67 3.67 -1.48
CA ILE A 54 11.61 2.99 -0.72
C ILE A 54 11.30 3.76 0.56
N VAL A 55 12.35 4.13 1.32
CA VAL A 55 12.19 4.90 2.55
C VAL A 55 11.60 6.29 2.27
N ARG A 56 12.05 6.97 1.22
CA ARG A 56 11.52 8.30 0.84
C ARG A 56 10.06 8.24 0.42
N GLU A 57 9.68 7.28 -0.42
CA GLU A 57 8.28 7.10 -0.83
C GLU A 57 7.38 6.81 0.36
N PHE A 58 7.81 5.91 1.24
CA PHE A 58 7.08 5.61 2.46
C PHE A 58 7.00 6.82 3.40
N ALA A 59 8.05 7.65 3.47
CA ALA A 59 8.02 8.91 4.19
C ALA A 59 6.99 9.90 3.62
N ASN A 60 6.81 9.94 2.29
CA ASN A 60 5.75 10.75 1.67
C ASN A 60 4.36 10.22 2.02
N LEU A 61 4.18 8.90 2.02
CA LEU A 61 2.91 8.27 2.40
C LEU A 61 2.49 8.58 3.84
N LEU A 62 3.47 8.70 4.74
CA LEU A 62 3.26 8.99 6.16
C LEU A 62 3.29 10.48 6.52
N ASP A 63 3.48 11.37 5.54
CA ASP A 63 3.76 12.80 5.78
C ASP A 63 4.90 13.03 6.80
N ALA A 64 5.99 12.30 6.59
CA ALA A 64 7.15 12.23 7.47
C ALA A 64 8.47 12.53 6.73
N CYS A 65 8.43 13.33 5.66
CA CYS A 65 9.62 13.66 4.84
C CYS A 65 10.74 14.35 5.64
N GLU A 66 10.41 15.09 6.70
CA GLU A 66 11.40 15.69 7.60
C GLU A 66 12.25 14.64 8.34
N ALA A 67 11.67 13.46 8.63
CA ALA A 67 12.35 12.34 9.24
C ALA A 67 13.34 11.68 8.27
N TYR A 68 12.99 11.64 6.98
CA TYR A 68 13.87 11.15 5.93
C TYR A 68 15.07 12.08 5.72
N GLN A 69 14.81 13.39 5.64
CA GLN A 69 15.85 14.40 5.40
C GLN A 69 16.73 14.66 6.63
N ASN A 70 16.37 14.12 7.82
CA ASN A 70 17.02 14.39 9.12
C ASN A 70 17.17 15.89 9.41
N VAL A 71 16.18 16.70 9.01
CA VAL A 71 16.24 18.17 9.13
C VAL A 71 15.85 18.63 10.54
N SER A 72 15.09 17.81 11.27
CA SER A 72 14.67 18.11 12.63
C SER A 72 15.55 17.43 13.68
N THR A 73 15.83 18.13 14.77
CA THR A 73 16.55 17.58 15.94
C THR A 73 15.71 16.58 16.72
N SER A 74 14.38 16.64 16.57
CA SER A 74 13.41 15.69 17.11
C SER A 74 12.49 15.26 15.97
N ILE A 75 12.43 13.97 15.70
CA ILE A 75 11.52 13.39 14.70
C ILE A 75 10.23 13.01 15.44
N PRO A 76 9.09 13.67 15.19
CA PRO A 76 7.86 13.28 15.83
C PRO A 76 7.38 11.92 15.31
N THR A 77 6.98 11.07 16.25
CA THR A 77 6.40 9.75 16.03
C THR A 77 5.02 9.84 15.39
N ILE A 78 4.53 8.74 14.82
CA ILE A 78 3.15 8.64 14.30
C ILE A 78 2.12 8.97 15.39
N SER A 79 2.37 8.53 16.63
CA SER A 79 1.49 8.84 17.75
C SER A 79 1.42 10.34 18.03
N GLU A 80 2.56 11.04 18.01
CA GLU A 80 2.60 12.50 18.21
C GLU A 80 1.96 13.26 17.04
N ARG A 81 2.18 12.81 15.80
CA ARG A 81 1.59 13.42 14.60
C ARG A 81 0.08 13.26 14.53
N PHE A 82 -0.41 12.08 14.92
CA PHE A 82 -1.80 11.68 14.70
C PHE A 82 -2.53 11.37 16.00
N MET A 83 -2.44 12.28 16.98
CA MET A 83 -3.29 12.31 18.18
C MET A 83 -3.34 10.98 18.96
N GLY A 84 -2.20 10.33 19.14
CA GLY A 84 -2.09 9.09 19.89
C GLY A 84 -2.16 7.81 19.05
N MET A 85 -2.29 7.91 17.72
CA MET A 85 -2.45 6.74 16.84
C MET A 85 -1.35 5.70 17.05
N LYS A 86 -1.76 4.45 17.28
CA LYS A 86 -0.84 3.30 17.36
C LYS A 86 -0.73 2.65 15.99
N ALA A 87 0.46 2.64 15.42
CA ALA A 87 0.68 2.08 14.09
C ALA A 87 1.73 0.96 14.09
N ALA A 88 1.58 0.02 13.16
CA ALA A 88 2.55 -1.03 12.91
C ALA A 88 2.85 -1.19 11.42
N ILE A 89 4.01 -1.76 11.10
CA ILE A 89 4.41 -2.13 9.75
C ILE A 89 4.90 -3.58 9.71
N ILE A 90 4.36 -4.33 8.75
CA ILE A 90 4.83 -5.66 8.39
C ILE A 90 5.74 -5.51 7.18
N THR A 91 7.04 -5.78 7.34
CA THR A 91 8.03 -5.61 6.25
C THR A 91 9.28 -6.46 6.46
N ASN A 92 9.90 -6.90 5.35
CA ASN A 92 11.23 -7.49 5.36
C ASN A 92 12.33 -6.48 5.02
N ASN A 93 11.99 -5.34 4.43
CA ASN A 93 12.91 -4.30 3.98
C ASN A 93 13.68 -3.67 5.17
N PRO A 94 15.02 -3.75 5.22
CA PRO A 94 15.80 -3.24 6.35
C PRO A 94 15.69 -1.72 6.50
N GLY A 95 15.64 -0.95 5.41
CA GLY A 95 15.44 0.50 5.42
C GLY A 95 14.13 0.88 6.10
N LEU A 96 13.02 0.26 5.72
CA LEU A 96 11.72 0.47 6.34
C LEU A 96 11.63 -0.01 7.79
N LYS A 97 12.36 -1.07 8.17
CA LYS A 97 12.44 -1.48 9.58
C LYS A 97 13.09 -0.38 10.43
N SER A 98 14.24 0.13 9.98
CA SER A 98 14.97 1.21 10.66
C SER A 98 14.15 2.50 10.70
N PHE A 99 13.60 2.91 9.55
CA PHE A 99 12.81 4.13 9.43
C PHE A 99 11.49 4.07 10.19
N GLY A 100 10.78 2.93 10.12
CA GLY A 100 9.55 2.71 10.87
C GLY A 100 9.77 2.80 12.38
N GLY A 101 10.86 2.19 12.88
CA GLY A 101 11.26 2.30 14.29
C GLY A 101 11.53 3.76 14.70
N LYS A 102 12.19 4.56 13.86
CA LYS A 102 12.39 6.00 14.10
C LYS A 102 11.08 6.79 14.22
N LEU A 103 10.04 6.38 13.48
CA LEU A 103 8.71 6.99 13.53
C LEU A 103 7.80 6.41 14.63
N GLY A 104 8.30 5.49 15.46
CA GLY A 104 7.53 4.86 16.52
C GLY A 104 6.52 3.81 16.03
N LEU A 105 6.67 3.29 14.81
CA LEU A 105 5.92 2.12 14.34
C LEU A 105 6.46 0.86 15.00
N THR A 106 5.55 -0.04 15.41
CA THR A 106 5.95 -1.41 15.75
C THR A 106 6.23 -2.19 14.47
N VAL A 107 7.41 -2.78 14.36
CA VAL A 107 7.88 -3.44 13.14
C VAL A 107 7.78 -4.96 13.29
N PHE A 108 7.11 -5.62 12.34
CA PHE A 108 6.95 -7.06 12.28
C PHE A 108 7.60 -7.63 11.01
N PRO A 109 8.67 -8.42 11.10
CA PRO A 109 9.15 -9.22 9.98
C PRO A 109 8.12 -10.27 9.55
N PHE A 110 8.02 -10.56 8.26
CA PHE A 110 7.09 -11.60 7.77
C PHE A 110 7.38 -12.98 8.38
N ASN A 111 8.66 -13.26 8.66
CA ASN A 111 9.09 -14.52 9.28
C ASN A 111 8.64 -14.65 10.74
N ASP A 112 8.49 -13.53 11.43
CA ASP A 112 8.13 -13.47 12.86
C ASP A 112 6.63 -13.55 13.05
N LEU A 113 5.87 -13.29 11.98
CA LEU A 113 4.43 -13.48 12.03
C LEU A 113 4.09 -14.96 12.25
N LYS A 114 4.95 -15.95 11.97
CA LYS A 114 4.67 -17.39 12.11
C LYS A 114 3.97 -17.73 13.44
N GLY A 115 2.67 -17.99 13.37
CA GLY A 115 1.86 -18.34 14.53
C GLY A 115 2.27 -19.69 15.10
N ASN A 116 2.59 -19.73 16.39
CA ASN A 116 2.23 -20.89 17.20
C ASN A 116 0.71 -20.80 17.38
N GLU A 117 -0.03 -21.86 17.00
CA GLU A 117 -1.51 -21.93 17.00
C GLU A 117 -2.20 -21.39 15.74
N PHE A 118 -2.13 -22.15 14.66
CA PHE A 118 -3.28 -22.80 14.03
C PHE A 118 -2.73 -23.59 12.83
N SER A 119 -2.69 -24.91 12.98
CA SER A 119 -2.51 -25.85 11.88
C SER A 119 -3.75 -25.82 10.99
N LEU A 120 -3.88 -24.77 10.20
CA LEU A 120 -4.77 -24.71 9.05
C LEU A 120 -3.89 -24.79 7.82
N SER A 121 -4.28 -25.63 6.88
CA SER A 121 -3.69 -25.83 5.56
C SER A 121 -3.75 -24.58 4.65
N GLY A 122 -3.72 -23.39 5.24
CA GLY A 122 -3.86 -22.10 4.57
C GLY A 122 -2.60 -21.72 3.81
N SER A 123 -2.80 -20.93 2.77
CA SER A 123 -1.73 -20.30 2.01
C SER A 123 -1.01 -19.24 2.85
N SER A 124 0.21 -18.86 2.46
CA SER A 124 0.96 -17.79 3.16
C SER A 124 0.20 -16.45 3.24
N THR A 125 -0.69 -16.18 2.28
CA THR A 125 -1.56 -15.00 2.24
C THR A 125 -2.67 -15.04 3.29
N ASP A 126 -3.25 -16.21 3.54
CA ASP A 126 -4.30 -16.36 4.56
C ASP A 126 -3.74 -16.00 5.93
N PHE A 127 -2.52 -16.46 6.19
CA PHE A 127 -1.83 -16.21 7.44
C PHE A 127 -1.59 -14.71 7.69
N VAL A 128 -1.03 -14.00 6.71
CA VAL A 128 -0.81 -12.55 6.81
C VAL A 128 -2.12 -11.77 6.89
N THR A 129 -3.17 -12.24 6.21
CA THR A 129 -4.52 -11.67 6.32
C THR A 129 -5.01 -11.73 7.76
N PHE A 130 -5.00 -12.91 8.38
CA PHE A 130 -5.49 -13.09 9.74
C PHE A 130 -4.68 -12.31 10.76
N GLU A 131 -3.35 -12.38 10.70
CA GLU A 131 -2.51 -11.65 11.64
C GLU A 131 -2.66 -10.13 11.50
N SER A 132 -2.72 -9.60 10.27
CA SER A 132 -2.93 -8.16 10.06
C SER A 132 -4.27 -7.69 10.63
N LEU A 133 -5.34 -8.46 10.42
CA LEU A 133 -6.66 -8.17 10.98
C LEU A 133 -6.68 -8.32 12.51
N LYS A 134 -5.97 -9.31 13.06
CA LYS A 134 -5.83 -9.55 14.50
C LYS A 134 -5.11 -8.41 15.21
N LEU A 135 -4.04 -7.86 14.62
CA LEU A 135 -3.34 -6.67 15.11
C LEU A 135 -4.27 -5.45 15.20
N LEU A 136 -5.19 -5.35 14.23
CA LEU A 136 -6.29 -4.38 14.22
C LEU A 136 -7.47 -4.82 15.09
N GLY A 137 -7.36 -5.83 15.94
CA GLY A 137 -8.42 -6.27 16.86
C GLY A 137 -9.67 -6.84 16.17
N PHE A 138 -9.54 -7.36 14.95
CA PHE A 138 -10.57 -8.14 14.27
C PHE A 138 -10.24 -9.63 14.41
N GLN A 139 -11.09 -10.39 15.10
CA GLN A 139 -10.91 -11.81 15.36
C GLN A 139 -12.24 -12.54 15.27
N GLU A 140 -12.25 -13.72 14.63
CA GLU A 140 -13.45 -14.59 14.51
C GLU A 140 -14.70 -13.86 13.96
N GLY A 141 -14.51 -12.92 13.03
CA GLY A 141 -15.61 -12.15 12.44
C GLY A 141 -16.14 -11.00 13.31
N LYS A 142 -15.57 -10.79 14.50
CA LYS A 142 -15.98 -9.74 15.46
C LYS A 142 -14.93 -8.64 15.57
N THR A 143 -15.36 -7.47 16.05
CA THR A 143 -14.44 -6.38 16.42
C THR A 143 -14.32 -6.28 17.93
N LEU A 144 -13.11 -6.51 18.44
CA LEU A 144 -12.77 -6.28 19.84
C LEU A 144 -12.89 -4.79 20.17
N GLU A 145 -13.25 -4.45 21.41
CA GLU A 145 -13.34 -3.04 21.85
C GLU A 145 -11.98 -2.34 21.78
N THR A 146 -10.93 -3.04 22.19
CA THR A 146 -9.55 -2.56 22.12
C THR A 146 -8.77 -3.30 21.05
N SER A 147 -8.02 -2.57 20.21
CA SER A 147 -7.00 -3.13 19.32
C SER A 147 -5.60 -2.82 19.83
N GLN A 148 -4.64 -3.64 19.40
CA GLN A 148 -3.23 -3.31 19.62
C GLN A 148 -2.85 -2.08 18.80
N PHE A 149 -3.27 -2.04 17.53
CA PHE A 149 -3.00 -0.96 16.60
C PHE A 149 -4.29 -0.39 15.99
N ASP A 150 -4.23 0.88 15.62
CA ASP A 150 -5.28 1.60 14.90
C ASP A 150 -5.01 1.59 13.38
N LEU A 151 -3.73 1.45 13.00
CA LEU A 151 -3.26 1.43 11.63
C LEU A 151 -2.17 0.36 11.44
N VAL A 152 -2.32 -0.49 10.43
CA VAL A 152 -1.31 -1.49 10.06
C VAL A 152 -0.94 -1.31 8.59
N PHE A 153 0.36 -1.24 8.32
CA PHE A 153 0.92 -1.28 6.97
C PHE A 153 1.43 -2.69 6.65
N VAL A 154 1.16 -3.18 5.46
CA VAL A 154 1.75 -4.40 4.90
C VAL A 154 2.56 -3.99 3.68
N HIS A 155 3.88 -4.05 3.79
CA HIS A 155 4.80 -3.74 2.70
C HIS A 155 5.14 -4.99 1.89
N VAL A 156 5.05 -4.90 0.57
CA VAL A 156 5.51 -5.93 -0.37
C VAL A 156 6.30 -5.23 -1.46
N GLY A 157 7.63 -5.36 -1.44
CA GLY A 157 8.50 -4.81 -2.49
C GLY A 157 8.86 -5.84 -3.56
N ALA A 158 9.10 -5.36 -4.78
CA ALA A 158 9.52 -6.19 -5.92
C ALA A 158 10.83 -6.95 -5.61
N GLY A 159 10.76 -8.28 -5.56
CA GLY A 159 11.92 -9.15 -5.33
C GLY A 159 12.35 -9.28 -3.86
N GLU A 160 11.59 -8.74 -2.91
CA GLU A 160 11.87 -8.88 -1.48
C GLU A 160 11.51 -10.27 -0.90
N ARG A 161 10.79 -11.09 -1.68
CA ARG A 161 10.45 -12.47 -1.32
C ARG A 161 11.50 -13.44 -1.86
N VAL A 162 12.27 -14.03 -0.94
CA VAL A 162 13.42 -14.89 -1.24
C VAL A 162 13.00 -16.15 -2.00
N ASN A 163 13.35 -16.24 -3.29
CA ASN A 163 14.02 -17.36 -3.98
C ASN A 163 14.25 -17.01 -5.46
N ALA A 164 15.44 -17.33 -5.98
CA ALA A 164 16.04 -16.83 -7.22
C ALA A 164 15.20 -16.93 -8.51
N GLU A 165 15.10 -15.79 -9.23
CA GLU A 165 15.02 -15.54 -10.69
C GLU A 165 14.20 -14.26 -10.93
N GLY A 166 14.87 -13.15 -11.22
CA GLY A 166 14.39 -11.77 -11.02
C GLY A 166 13.09 -11.34 -11.72
N HIS A 167 12.62 -12.05 -12.74
CA HIS A 167 11.33 -11.75 -13.38
C HIS A 167 10.16 -12.58 -12.83
N LYS A 168 10.44 -13.80 -12.36
CA LYS A 168 9.45 -14.71 -11.80
C LYS A 168 9.06 -14.30 -10.37
N THR A 169 10.00 -13.72 -9.63
CA THR A 169 9.77 -13.21 -8.27
C THR A 169 8.80 -12.03 -8.24
N ILE A 170 8.90 -11.09 -9.18
CA ILE A 170 8.05 -9.88 -9.18
C ILE A 170 6.61 -10.20 -9.58
N ALA A 171 6.40 -11.11 -10.55
CA ALA A 171 5.08 -11.61 -10.88
C ALA A 171 4.42 -12.28 -9.65
N ASN A 172 5.18 -13.08 -8.91
CA ASN A 172 4.70 -13.70 -7.66
C ASN A 172 4.33 -12.65 -6.59
N ASP A 173 4.98 -11.49 -6.54
CA ASP A 173 4.69 -10.45 -5.55
C ASP A 173 3.35 -9.76 -5.84
N VAL A 174 3.00 -9.50 -7.10
CA VAL A 174 1.68 -8.95 -7.46
C VAL A 174 0.57 -9.99 -7.28
N GLU A 175 0.82 -11.24 -7.69
CA GLU A 175 -0.11 -12.36 -7.43
C GLU A 175 -0.36 -12.52 -5.93
N TYR A 176 0.68 -12.35 -5.10
CA TYR A 176 0.56 -12.36 -3.65
C TYR A 176 -0.33 -11.22 -3.13
N ILE A 177 -0.16 -9.99 -3.63
CA ILE A 177 -1.02 -8.86 -3.26
C ILE A 177 -2.47 -9.11 -3.69
N ASP A 178 -2.70 -9.61 -4.92
CA ASP A 178 -4.03 -9.94 -5.43
C ASP A 178 -4.74 -10.98 -4.53
N ALA A 179 -4.02 -12.04 -4.15
CA ALA A 179 -4.53 -13.05 -3.21
C ALA A 179 -4.71 -12.53 -1.77
N LEU A 180 -3.84 -11.63 -1.30
CA LEU A 180 -4.00 -10.96 0.00
C LEU A 180 -5.27 -10.08 0.01
N VAL A 181 -5.50 -9.32 -1.06
CA VAL A 181 -6.71 -8.51 -1.24
C VAL A 181 -7.96 -9.39 -1.26
N ASP A 182 -7.94 -10.52 -1.97
CA ASP A 182 -9.03 -11.50 -1.96
C ASP A 182 -9.35 -12.00 -0.54
N GLY A 183 -8.32 -12.42 0.20
CA GLY A 183 -8.46 -12.88 1.59
C GLY A 183 -9.12 -11.85 2.48
N ILE A 184 -8.67 -10.59 2.42
CA ILE A 184 -9.23 -9.49 3.21
C ILE A 184 -10.68 -9.22 2.79
N MET A 185 -10.96 -9.14 1.48
CA MET A 185 -12.30 -8.83 0.97
C MET A 185 -13.32 -9.94 1.30
N ARG A 186 -12.89 -11.20 1.40
CA ARG A 186 -13.76 -12.31 1.83
C ARG A 186 -14.17 -12.22 3.29
N ILE A 187 -13.29 -11.71 4.15
CA ILE A 187 -13.54 -11.53 5.59
C ILE A 187 -14.33 -10.24 5.83
N ALA A 188 -13.93 -9.15 5.18
CA ALA A 188 -14.48 -7.81 5.33
C ALA A 188 -15.59 -7.52 4.29
N GLN A 189 -16.56 -8.42 4.15
CA GLN A 189 -17.66 -8.23 3.20
C GLN A 189 -18.50 -6.99 3.57
N PRO A 190 -19.09 -6.29 2.58
CA PRO A 190 -20.02 -5.21 2.84
C PRO A 190 -21.15 -5.64 3.79
N GLY A 191 -21.37 -4.88 4.86
CA GLY A 191 -22.37 -5.19 5.89
C GLY A 191 -21.92 -6.16 6.98
N SER A 192 -20.72 -6.75 6.87
CA SER A 192 -20.10 -7.50 7.98
C SER A 192 -19.63 -6.56 9.09
N GLU A 193 -19.49 -7.08 10.32
CA GLU A 193 -18.99 -6.30 11.45
C GLU A 193 -17.59 -5.74 11.17
N ILE A 194 -16.70 -6.56 10.58
CA ILE A 194 -15.34 -6.15 10.18
C ILE A 194 -15.40 -5.13 9.04
N GLY A 195 -16.15 -5.42 7.97
CA GLY A 195 -16.22 -4.54 6.79
C GLY A 195 -16.78 -3.15 7.10
N SER A 196 -17.64 -3.03 8.11
CA SER A 196 -18.16 -1.73 8.56
C SER A 196 -17.14 -0.86 9.31
N ARG A 197 -16.00 -1.44 9.74
CA ARG A 197 -15.00 -0.79 10.59
C ARG A 197 -13.58 -0.86 10.04
N LEU A 198 -13.34 -1.64 9.00
CA LEU A 198 -12.05 -1.72 8.32
C LEU A 198 -11.96 -0.67 7.21
N HIS A 199 -10.99 0.22 7.29
CA HIS A 199 -10.58 1.09 6.18
C HIS A 199 -9.41 0.44 5.44
N LEU A 200 -9.70 -0.23 4.33
CA LEU A 200 -8.69 -0.86 3.47
C LEU A 200 -8.17 0.16 2.44
N SER A 201 -6.86 0.29 2.32
CA SER A 201 -6.21 1.08 1.26
C SER A 201 -5.15 0.25 0.57
N LEU A 202 -5.11 0.31 -0.75
CA LEU A 202 -4.09 -0.31 -1.58
C LEU A 202 -3.29 0.79 -2.27
N VAL A 203 -1.99 0.82 -2.04
CA VAL A 203 -1.05 1.78 -2.63
C VAL A 203 -0.05 0.99 -3.45
N MET A 204 0.00 1.27 -4.76
CA MET A 204 0.91 0.61 -5.69
C MET A 204 1.86 1.65 -6.26
N SER A 205 3.17 1.49 -6.05
CA SER A 205 4.19 2.39 -6.58
C SER A 205 4.77 1.85 -7.89
N TYR A 206 5.18 2.75 -8.78
CA TYR A 206 5.92 2.42 -10.00
C TYR A 206 7.41 2.14 -9.75
N GLY A 207 7.93 2.43 -8.55
CA GLY A 207 9.34 2.25 -8.24
C GLY A 207 10.24 3.10 -9.14
N TYR A 208 11.41 2.56 -9.51
CA TYR A 208 12.35 3.23 -10.40
C TYR A 208 11.84 3.17 -11.84
N VAL A 209 11.58 4.35 -12.42
CA VAL A 209 11.14 4.50 -13.80
C VAL A 209 12.32 5.01 -14.62
N THR A 210 12.83 4.18 -15.52
CA THR A 210 13.84 4.57 -16.52
C THR A 210 13.19 5.22 -17.73
N GLU A 211 13.92 6.05 -18.47
CA GLU A 211 13.44 6.64 -19.74
C GLU A 211 13.05 5.60 -20.80
N GLY A 212 13.47 4.34 -20.63
CA GLY A 212 13.15 3.21 -21.49
C GLY A 212 11.93 2.38 -21.06
N ASP A 213 11.40 2.60 -19.85
CA ASP A 213 10.18 1.93 -19.42
C ASP A 213 9.02 2.50 -20.24
N GLY A 214 8.32 1.60 -20.94
CA GLY A 214 7.41 1.94 -22.04
C GLY A 214 6.43 3.07 -21.69
N ARG A 215 6.24 3.99 -22.66
CA ARG A 215 5.21 5.04 -22.64
C ARG A 215 3.78 4.49 -22.61
N ASP A 216 3.61 3.17 -22.55
CA ASP A 216 2.33 2.46 -22.48
C ASP A 216 1.56 2.77 -21.19
N LEU A 217 2.23 3.30 -20.16
CA LEU A 217 1.62 3.79 -18.92
C LEU A 217 1.24 5.28 -18.98
N SER A 218 1.46 5.95 -20.12
CA SER A 218 0.99 7.32 -20.26
C SER A 218 -0.55 7.30 -20.22
N ILE A 219 -1.12 7.96 -19.22
CA ILE A 219 -2.55 8.33 -19.17
C ILE A 219 -2.84 9.44 -20.20
N LEU A 220 -2.04 9.53 -21.26
CA LEU A 220 -2.45 10.16 -22.49
C LEU A 220 -3.19 9.07 -23.24
N THR A 221 -4.50 8.99 -22.97
CA THR A 221 -5.47 8.32 -23.82
C THR A 221 -4.99 8.40 -25.27
N SER A 222 -4.73 7.25 -25.89
CA SER A 222 -4.65 7.19 -27.34
C SER A 222 -5.92 7.88 -27.83
N LYS A 223 -5.77 9.00 -28.55
CA LYS A 223 -6.89 9.80 -29.05
C LYS A 223 -7.84 8.99 -29.94
N ASP A 224 -7.46 7.78 -30.30
CA ASP A 224 -8.05 7.00 -31.38
C ASP A 224 -9.13 5.99 -30.92
N GLU A 225 -9.40 5.83 -29.61
CA GLU A 225 -10.44 4.88 -29.12
C GLU A 225 -11.38 5.47 -28.05
N MET A 226 -11.66 6.77 -28.07
CA MET A 226 -12.63 7.35 -27.14
C MET A 226 -14.02 7.49 -27.78
N ASP A 227 -15.00 6.76 -27.24
CA ASP A 227 -16.41 6.98 -27.53
C ASP A 227 -16.79 8.43 -27.10
N PRO A 228 -17.22 9.30 -28.04
CA PRO A 228 -17.58 10.67 -27.73
C PRO A 228 -18.71 10.78 -26.68
N ALA A 229 -19.51 9.74 -26.46
CA ALA A 229 -20.51 9.71 -25.39
C ALA A 229 -19.88 9.57 -23.99
N LEU A 230 -18.80 8.80 -23.85
CA LEU A 230 -18.10 8.57 -22.58
C LEU A 230 -17.17 9.72 -22.21
N SER A 231 -16.79 10.56 -23.18
CA SER A 231 -16.00 11.79 -22.95
C SER A 231 -16.63 12.76 -21.93
N LYS A 232 -17.97 12.71 -21.77
CA LYS A 232 -18.73 13.54 -20.82
C LYS A 232 -18.77 12.97 -19.40
N LEU A 233 -18.41 11.69 -19.23
CA LEU A 233 -18.43 10.98 -17.96
C LEU A 233 -17.07 10.99 -17.25
N PHE A 234 -16.04 11.58 -17.88
CA PHE A 234 -14.79 11.81 -17.17
C PHE A 234 -15.08 12.71 -15.97
N PRO A 235 -14.81 12.24 -14.75
CA PRO A 235 -14.80 13.13 -13.62
C PRO A 235 -13.80 14.25 -13.97
N LEU A 236 -14.25 15.50 -13.86
CA LEU A 236 -13.38 16.66 -13.82
C LEU A 236 -12.58 16.61 -12.50
N GLN A 237 -11.81 15.54 -12.28
CA GLN A 237 -10.83 15.48 -11.23
C GLN A 237 -9.91 16.68 -11.45
N SER A 238 -9.79 17.49 -10.41
CA SER A 238 -9.15 18.81 -10.37
C SER A 238 -7.64 18.83 -10.65
N TYR A 239 -7.09 17.75 -11.21
CA TYR A 239 -5.74 17.70 -11.76
C TYR A 239 -5.67 17.90 -13.27
N THR A 240 -6.74 18.38 -13.93
CA THR A 240 -6.48 19.30 -15.04
C THR A 240 -5.91 20.58 -14.43
N MET A 241 -4.58 20.57 -14.21
CA MET A 241 -3.86 21.81 -13.96
C MET A 241 -4.30 22.78 -15.06
N LYS A 242 -4.90 23.91 -14.67
CA LYS A 242 -5.09 25.02 -15.60
C LYS A 242 -3.72 25.37 -16.17
N GLY A 243 -3.43 24.93 -17.39
CA GLY A 243 -2.15 25.06 -18.05
C GLY A 243 -1.50 23.70 -18.29
N GLU A 244 -1.54 23.26 -19.54
CA GLU A 244 -0.97 22.03 -20.14
C GLU A 244 0.57 21.87 -19.98
N LYS A 245 1.20 22.48 -18.98
CA LYS A 245 2.61 22.24 -18.67
C LYS A 245 2.72 21.00 -17.81
N LEU A 246 3.05 19.88 -18.45
CA LEU A 246 3.55 18.69 -17.77
C LEU A 246 4.70 19.09 -16.84
N ARG A 247 4.64 18.67 -15.57
CA ARG A 247 5.80 18.80 -14.69
C ARG A 247 6.82 17.74 -15.09
N ASN A 248 7.97 18.17 -15.62
CA ASN A 248 9.02 17.26 -16.09
C ASN A 248 9.74 16.47 -14.96
N ASN A 249 9.42 16.74 -13.69
CA ASN A 249 10.16 16.23 -12.53
C ASN A 249 9.29 15.42 -11.56
N VAL A 250 8.19 14.85 -12.05
CA VAL A 250 7.26 14.06 -11.23
C VAL A 250 6.86 12.77 -11.94
N ARG A 251 6.60 11.73 -11.15
CA ARG A 251 6.07 10.43 -11.55
C ARG A 251 4.78 10.12 -10.80
#